data_AF-B9D1R7-F1
#
_entry.id   AF-B9D1R7-F1
#
_cell.length_a   1.000
_cell.length_b   1.000
_cell.length_c   1.000
_cell.angle_alpha   90.00
_cell.angle_beta   90.00
_cell.angle_gamma   90.00
#
_symmetry.space_group_name_H-M   'P 1'
#
loop_
_entity.id
_entity.type
_entity.pdbx_description
1 polymer ?
#
loop_
_entity_poly.entity_id
_entity_poly.type
_entity_poly.pdbx_seq_one_letter_code
_entity_poly.pdbx_strand_id
1 'polypeptide(L)' 'MKLQNAVKLLKEFGEVKEHECGASVEIGAKTYGALTNCGEDAVLCLFEETKDERGGIYFSLVSSLKQMRERLQELQRAA' A
#
# COMPACT_ATOMS: atom_id res chain seq x y z
N MET A 1 12.36 -7.64 0.47
CA MET A 1 12.40 -6.19 0.80
C MET A 1 11.99 -6.02 2.25
N LYS A 2 12.53 -5.02 2.97
CA LYS A 2 12.16 -4.75 4.38
C LYS A 2 10.87 -3.92 4.49
N LEU A 3 10.04 -4.19 5.49
CA LEU A 3 8.78 -3.51 5.76
C LEU A 3 9.00 -2.01 5.98
N GLN A 4 10.05 -1.65 6.71
CA GLN A 4 10.40 -0.25 6.95
C GLN A 4 10.58 0.58 5.67
N ASN A 5 11.07 -0.03 4.58
CA ASN A 5 11.21 0.68 3.30
C ASN A 5 9.83 0.96 2.67
N ALA A 6 8.90 0.03 2.78
CA ALA A 6 7.52 0.23 2.34
C ALA A 6 6.81 1.28 3.21
N VAL A 7 6.91 1.18 4.53
CA VAL A 7 6.35 2.16 5.47
C VAL A 7 6.88 3.57 5.19
N LYS A 8 8.19 3.71 4.94
CA LYS A 8 8.79 5.00 4.60
C LYS A 8 8.19 5.59 3.33
N LEU A 9 7.97 4.77 2.29
CA LEU A 9 7.30 5.20 1.07
C LEU A 9 5.85 5.63 1.37
N LEU A 10 5.07 4.81 2.07
CA LEU A 10 3.65 5.08 2.33
C LEU A 10 3.44 6.38 3.14
N LYS A 11 4.34 6.68 4.10
CA LYS A 11 4.34 7.92 4.89
C LYS A 11 4.52 9.18 4.06
N GLU A 12 5.03 9.08 2.82
CA GLU A 12 5.13 10.23 1.89
C GLU A 12 3.75 10.62 1.33
N PHE A 13 2.73 9.76 1.42
CA PHE A 13 1.45 9.93 0.74
C PHE A 13 0.23 9.99 1.67
N GLY A 14 0.38 9.67 2.96
CA GLY A 14 -0.70 9.77 3.93
C GLY A 14 -0.37 9.16 5.30
N GLU A 15 -1.38 9.12 6.18
CA GLU A 15 -1.26 8.50 7.49
C GLU A 15 -1.20 6.97 7.35
N VAL A 16 -0.11 6.38 7.84
CA VAL A 16 0.12 4.95 7.74
C VAL A 16 -0.45 4.23 8.95
N LYS A 17 -1.31 3.23 8.68
CA LYS A 17 -1.78 2.26 9.66
C LYS A 17 -0.83 1.07 9.65
N GLU A 18 -0.09 0.90 10.73
CA GLU A 18 0.79 -0.25 10.95
C GLU A 18 0.03 -1.32 11.75
N HIS A 19 0.20 -2.58 11.36
CA HIS A 19 -0.46 -3.73 11.97
C HIS A 19 0.48 -4.94 11.94
N GLU A 20 0.17 -5.99 12.70
CA GLU A 20 1.05 -7.15 12.89
C GLU A 20 1.60 -7.74 11.57
N CYS A 21 0.76 -7.76 10.53
CA CYS A 21 1.08 -8.36 9.23
C CYS A 21 1.46 -7.33 8.15
N GLY A 22 1.84 -6.10 8.52
CA GLY A 22 2.39 -5.13 7.57
C GLY A 22 1.95 -3.69 7.82
N ALA A 23 1.78 -2.92 6.75
CA ALA A 23 1.37 -1.53 6.84
C ALA A 23 0.58 -1.07 5.60
N SER A 24 -0.33 -0.11 5.80
CA SER A 24 -1.16 0.43 4.72
C SER A 24 -1.43 1.94 4.85
N VAL A 25 -1.78 2.57 3.74
CA VAL A 25 -2.25 3.96 3.65
C VAL A 25 -3.52 4.00 2.81
N GLU A 26 -4.51 4.78 3.25
CA GLU A 26 -5.76 5.02 2.52
C GLU A 26 -5.67 6.36 1.78
N ILE A 27 -5.97 6.36 0.48
CA ILE A 27 -5.95 7.53 -0.41
C ILE A 27 -7.22 7.49 -1.27
N GLY A 28 -8.19 8.34 -0.92
CA GLY A 28 -9.51 8.31 -1.57
C GLY A 28 -10.20 6.96 -1.38
N ALA A 29 -10.63 6.34 -2.48
CA ALA A 29 -11.29 5.02 -2.49
C ALA A 29 -10.30 3.83 -2.58
N LYS A 30 -8.99 4.08 -2.46
CA LYS A 30 -7.93 3.08 -2.61
C LYS A 30 -7.11 2.94 -1.35
N THR A 31 -6.64 1.73 -1.08
CA THR A 31 -5.68 1.42 -0.04
C THR A 31 -4.42 0.85 -0.67
N TYR A 32 -3.25 1.36 -0.30
CA TYR A 32 -1.96 0.82 -0.73
C TYR A 32 -1.20 0.29 0.47
N GLY A 33 -0.49 -0.82 0.33
CA GLY A 33 0.21 -1.38 1.47
C GLY A 33 1.23 -2.46 1.16
N ALA A 34 1.88 -2.92 2.22
CA ALA A 34 2.80 -4.04 2.20
C ALA A 34 2.34 -5.07 3.23
N LEU A 35 2.35 -6.35 2.85
CA LEU A 35 2.08 -7.48 3.74
C LEU A 35 3.37 -8.22 4.07
N THR A 36 3.48 -8.68 5.31
CA THR A 36 4.55 -9.55 5.81
C THR A 36 3.94 -10.84 6.37
N ASN A 37 4.78 -11.82 6.67
CA ASN A 37 4.36 -12.98 7.46
C ASN A 37 4.35 -12.59 8.95
N CYS A 38 3.31 -11.85 9.37
CA CYS A 38 2.97 -11.42 10.74
C CYS A 38 4.11 -11.50 11.79
N GLY A 39 4.70 -10.34 12.09
CA GLY A 39 5.88 -10.22 12.96
C GLY A 39 7.23 -10.31 12.23
N GLU A 40 7.25 -10.72 10.97
CA GLU A 40 8.44 -10.64 10.12
C GLU A 40 8.64 -9.24 9.50
N ASP A 41 9.91 -8.84 9.33
CA ASP A 41 10.29 -7.61 8.62
C ASP A 41 10.31 -7.80 7.08
N ALA A 42 10.31 -9.04 6.59
CA ALA A 42 10.34 -9.32 5.17
C ALA A 42 8.94 -9.13 4.54
N VAL A 43 8.85 -8.24 3.55
CA VAL A 43 7.64 -8.04 2.75
C VAL A 43 7.43 -9.23 1.83
N LEU A 44 6.25 -9.87 1.95
CA LEU A 44 5.75 -10.92 1.07
C LEU A 44 5.21 -10.33 -0.23
N CYS A 45 4.37 -9.30 -0.13
CA CYS A 45 3.83 -8.61 -1.29
C CYS A 45 3.52 -7.14 -0.98
N LEU A 46 3.55 -6.34 -2.04
CA LEU A 46 2.95 -5.01 -2.06
C LEU A 46 1.59 -5.11 -2.73
N PHE A 47 0.65 -4.28 -2.31
CA PHE A 47 -0.71 -4.33 -2.81
C PHE A 47 -1.35 -2.97 -3.01
N GLU A 48 -2.37 -3.01 -3.86
CA GLU A 48 -3.41 -1.99 -4.04
C GLU A 48 -4.76 -2.69 -3.83
N GLU A 49 -5.57 -2.16 -2.92
CA GLU A 49 -6.96 -2.51 -2.74
C GLU A 49 -7.82 -1.35 -3.24
N THR A 50 -8.81 -1.63 -4.08
CA THR A 50 -9.79 -0.64 -4.53
C THR A 50 -11.18 -1.07 -4.07
N LYS A 51 -11.92 -0.15 -3.47
CA LYS A 51 -13.33 -0.33 -3.12
C LYS A 51 -14.19 0.35 -4.18
N ASP A 52 -15.07 -0.41 -4.82
CA ASP A 52 -16.05 0.15 -5.74
C ASP A 52 -17.28 0.71 -4.99
N GLU A 53 -18.12 1.45 -5.72
CA GLU A 53 -19.33 2.09 -5.18
C GLU A 53 -20.41 1.08 -4.71
N ARG A 54 -20.28 -0.19 -5.10
CA ARG A 54 -21.17 -1.30 -4.72
C ARG A 54 -20.60 -2.12 -3.55
N GLY A 55 -19.46 -1.72 -3.00
CA GLY A 55 -18.77 -2.43 -1.92
C GLY A 55 -17.92 -3.62 -2.38
N GLY A 56 -17.70 -3.80 -3.68
CA GLY A 56 -16.77 -4.76 -4.24
C GLY A 56 -15.33 -4.38 -3.90
N ILE A 57 -14.54 -5.36 -3.47
CA ILE A 57 -13.12 -5.18 -3.12
C ILE A 57 -12.28 -5.87 -4.18
N TYR A 58 -11.41 -5.10 -4.82
CA TYR A 58 -10.45 -5.60 -5.81
C TYR A 58 -9.04 -5.47 -5.28
N PHE A 59 -8.27 -6.54 -5.39
CA PHE A 59 -6.88 -6.59 -4.92
C PHE A 59 -5.92 -6.80 -6.08
N SER A 60 -4.89 -5.97 -6.15
CA SER A 60 -3.84 -6.05 -7.17
C SER A 60 -2.46 -6.08 -6.51
N LEU A 61 -1.63 -7.01 -6.95
CA LEU A 61 -0.24 -7.08 -6.52
C LEU A 61 0.59 -6.01 -7.24
N VAL A 62 1.51 -5.40 -6.49
CA VAL A 62 2.47 -4.42 -6.99
C VAL A 62 3.87 -5.03 -6.93
N SER A 63 4.60 -4.98 -8.04
CA SER A 63 5.82 -5.77 -8.20
C SER A 63 7.04 -5.15 -7.51
N SER A 64 7.00 -3.85 -7.15
CA SER A 64 8.12 -3.15 -6.51
C SER A 64 7.71 -1.83 -5.85
N LEU A 65 8.57 -1.29 -4.96
CA LEU A 65 8.37 0.07 -4.40
C LEU A 65 8.40 1.15 -5.47
N LYS A 66 9.17 0.95 -6.55
CA LYS A 66 9.21 1.89 -7.67
C LYS A 66 7.83 1.99 -8.32
N GLN A 67 7.24 0.85 -8.66
CA GLN A 67 5.91 0.80 -9.26
C GLN A 67 4.83 1.33 -8.30
N MET A 68 4.93 1.01 -7.00
CA MET A 68 4.02 1.55 -6.00
C MET A 68 4.10 3.09 -5.93
N ARG A 69 5.31 3.64 -5.90
CA ARG A 69 5.52 5.09 -5.92
C ARG A 69 4.93 5.74 -7.16
N GLU A 70 5.14 5.16 -8.34
CA GLU A 70 4.60 5.67 -9.61
C GLU A 70 3.07 5.77 -9.54
N ARG A 71 2.37 4.71 -9.09
CA ARG A 71 0.91 4.71 -8.93
C ARG A 71 0.42 5.75 -7.90
N LEU A 72 1.09 5.85 -6.76
CA LEU A 72 0.75 6.81 -5.71
C LEU A 72 0.91 8.27 -6.19
N GLN A 73 1.94 8.55 -6.99
CA GLN A 73 2.16 9.86 -7.61
C GLN A 73 1.10 10.19 -8.66
N GLU A 74 0.63 9.21 -9.43
CA GLU A 74 -0.46 9.39 -10.39
C GLU A 74 -1.76 9.79 -9.68
N LEU A 75 -2.07 9.15 -8.54
CA LEU A 75 -3.24 9.50 -7.74
C LEU A 75 -3.18 10.92 -7.18
N GLN A 76 -2.04 11.35 -6.65
CA GLN A 76 -1.87 12.72 -6.17
C GLN A 76 -2.01 13.77 -7.27
N ARG A 77 -1.69 13.44 -8.53
CA ARG A 77 -1.86 14.35 -9.66
C ARG A 77 -3.30 14.42 -10.17
N ALA A 78 -4.10 13.38 -9.88
CA ALA A 78 -5.48 13.28 -10.30
C ALA A 78 -6.48 13.84 -9.26
N ALA A 79 -6.03 14.14 -8.05
CA ALA A 79 -6.77 14.75 -6.96
C ALA A 79 -6.61 16.29 -6.94
#